data_AF-A0A2D8A699-F1
#
_entry.id   AF-A0A2D8A699-F1
#
_cell.length_a   1.000
_cell.length_b   1.000
_cell.length_c   1.000
_cell.angle_alpha   90.00
_cell.angle_beta   90.00
_cell.angle_gamma   90.00
#
_symmetry.space_group_name_H-M   'P 1'
#
loop_
_entity.id
_entity.type
_entity.pdbx_description
1 polymer ?
#
loop_
_entity_poly.entity_id
_entity_poly.type
_entity_poly.pdbx_seq_one_letter_code
_entity_poly.pdbx_strand_id
1 'polypeptide(L)' 'MEYKYEVRRLLVDLDIDEEHRSSILGTVWAKGERQTVTDAKEYLSSKLSEGILDDSQIEALYEVVDSYTIRR' A
#
# COMPACT_ATOMS: atom_id res chain seq x y z
N MET A 1 -6.73 9.00 10.52
CA MET A 1 -6.12 10.03 9.64
C MET A 1 -4.61 9.89 9.51
N GLU A 2 -3.88 9.44 10.54
CA GLU A 2 -2.42 9.28 10.53
C GLU A 2 -1.92 8.26 9.48
N TYR A 3 -2.57 7.10 9.38
CA TYR A 3 -2.20 6.04 8.42
C TYR A 3 -2.16 6.48 6.95
N LYS A 4 -3.05 7.38 6.52
CA LYS A 4 -3.04 7.90 5.14
C LYS A 4 -1.75 8.69 4.84
N TYR A 5 -1.24 9.42 5.83
CA TYR A 5 -0.01 10.19 5.68
C TYR A 5 1.23 9.30 5.78
N GLU A 6 1.21 8.27 6.63
CA GLU A 6 2.27 7.25 6.69
C GLU A 6 2.41 6.53 5.34
N VAL A 7 1.32 5.97 4.80
CA VAL A 7 1.35 5.29 3.48
C VAL A 7 1.80 6.26 2.39
N ARG A 8 1.30 7.50 2.40
CA ARG A 8 1.70 8.51 1.41
C ARG A 8 3.21 8.78 1.45
N ARG A 9 3.80 8.89 2.64
CA ARG A 9 5.23 9.11 2.80
C ARG A 9 6.02 7.88 2.33
N LEU A 10 5.59 6.69 2.73
CA LEU A 10 6.21 5.44 2.32
C LEU A 10 6.28 5.30 0.80
N LEU A 11 5.21 5.64 0.08
CA LEU A 11 5.21 5.59 -1.40
C LEU A 11 6.26 6.52 -2.04
N VAL A 12 6.61 7.62 -1.38
CA VAL A 12 7.69 8.53 -1.83
C VAL A 12 9.05 7.93 -1.48
N ASP A 13 9.20 7.41 -0.26
CA ASP A 13 10.46 6.82 0.24
C ASP A 13 10.86 5.57 -0.56
N LEU A 14 9.88 4.83 -1.09
CA LEU A 14 10.05 3.64 -1.93
C LEU A 14 10.33 3.96 -3.41
N ASP A 15 10.38 5.23 -3.80
CA ASP A 15 10.59 5.66 -5.19
C ASP A 15 9.60 5.06 -6.21
N ILE A 16 8.35 4.81 -5.78
CA ILE A 16 7.29 4.33 -6.69
C ILE A 16 6.97 5.44 -7.68
N ASP A 17 6.69 5.12 -8.95
CA ASP A 17 6.39 6.15 -9.95
C ASP A 17 5.22 7.05 -9.51
N GLU A 18 5.38 8.37 -9.64
CA GLU A 18 4.41 9.38 -9.22
C GLU A 18 3.01 9.12 -9.82
N GLU A 19 2.96 8.63 -11.07
CA GLU A 19 1.70 8.33 -11.76
C GLU A 19 0.87 7.24 -11.05
N HIS A 20 1.52 6.33 -10.32
CA HIS A 20 0.88 5.23 -9.62
C HIS A 20 0.56 5.52 -8.16
N ARG A 21 1.29 6.44 -7.51
CA ARG A 21 1.16 6.72 -6.06
C ARG A 21 -0.26 7.03 -5.63
N SER A 22 -0.99 7.87 -6.38
CA SER A 22 -2.35 8.27 -6.01
C SER A 22 -3.34 7.09 -6.11
N SER A 23 -3.18 6.22 -7.11
CA SER A 23 -4.02 5.05 -7.31
C SER A 23 -3.79 4.01 -6.21
N ILE A 24 -2.52 3.73 -5.91
CA ILE A 24 -2.11 2.80 -4.86
C ILE A 24 -2.59 3.30 -3.49
N LEU A 25 -2.30 4.57 -3.15
CA LEU A 25 -2.73 5.17 -1.89
C LEU A 25 -4.25 5.09 -1.71
N GLY A 26 -5.01 5.49 -2.73
CA GLY A 26 -6.48 5.49 -2.65
C GLY A 26 -7.07 4.10 -2.45
N THR A 27 -6.53 3.11 -3.15
CA THR A 27 -7.04 1.73 -3.14
C THR A 27 -6.63 0.99 -1.87
N VAL A 28 -5.36 1.10 -1.45
CA VAL A 28 -4.86 0.52 -0.19
C VAL A 28 -5.55 1.16 1.01
N TRP A 29 -5.78 2.48 0.99
CA TRP A 29 -6.56 3.16 2.02
C TRP A 29 -8.00 2.64 2.07
N ALA A 30 -8.70 2.61 0.93
CA ALA A 30 -10.08 2.16 0.88
C ALA A 30 -10.25 0.70 1.33
N LYS A 31 -9.34 -0.20 0.90
CA LYS A 31 -9.37 -1.62 1.25
C LYS A 31 -8.94 -1.87 2.70
N GLY A 32 -7.86 -1.24 3.16
CA GLY A 32 -7.40 -1.34 4.54
C GLY A 32 -8.35 -0.72 5.57
N GLU A 33 -9.10 0.32 5.21
CA GLU A 33 -10.10 0.95 6.09
C GLU A 33 -11.45 0.22 6.05
N ARG A 34 -11.91 -0.29 4.89
CA ARG A 34 -13.31 -0.74 4.71
C ARG A 34 -13.50 -2.23 4.41
N GLN A 35 -12.45 -2.99 4.09
CA GLN A 35 -12.56 -4.41 3.72
C GLN A 35 -11.69 -5.26 4.65
N THR A 36 -10.58 -5.81 4.17
CA THR A 36 -9.65 -6.62 4.97
C THR A 36 -8.19 -6.37 4.58
N VAL A 37 -7.25 -6.78 5.44
CA VAL A 37 -5.80 -6.83 5.12
C VAL A 37 -5.57 -7.59 3.82
N THR A 38 -6.22 -8.75 3.69
CA THR A 38 -6.06 -9.65 2.55
C THR A 38 -6.38 -8.94 1.24
N ASP A 39 -7.50 -8.20 1.17
CA ASP A 39 -7.88 -7.47 -0.04
C ASP A 39 -6.83 -6.41 -0.44
N ALA A 40 -6.22 -5.74 0.54
CA ALA A 40 -5.18 -4.76 0.28
C ALA A 40 -3.89 -5.44 -0.22
N LYS A 41 -3.52 -6.58 0.37
CA LYS A 41 -2.35 -7.36 -0.05
C LYS A 41 -2.52 -7.99 -1.44
N GLU A 42 -3.69 -8.50 -1.76
CA GLU A 42 -3.99 -9.03 -3.11
C GLU A 42 -3.89 -7.95 -4.18
N TYR A 43 -4.37 -6.73 -3.90
CA TYR A 43 -4.20 -5.61 -4.81
C TYR A 43 -2.72 -5.25 -5.04
N LEU A 44 -1.93 -5.20 -3.97
CA LEU A 44 -0.49 -4.93 -4.07
C LEU A 44 0.25 -6.05 -4.83
N SER A 45 -0.12 -7.32 -4.62
CA SER A 45 0.36 -8.46 -5.42
C SER A 45 0.06 -8.29 -6.90
N SER A 46 -1.11 -7.75 -7.25
CA SER A 46 -1.45 -7.47 -8.64
C SER A 46 -0.50 -6.43 -9.23
N LYS A 47 -0.12 -5.40 -8.47
CA LYS A 47 0.79 -4.35 -8.92
C LYS A 47 2.23 -4.83 -9.09
N LEU A 48 2.69 -5.76 -8.26
CA LEU A 48 3.96 -6.47 -8.51
C LEU A 48 3.91 -7.26 -9.81
N SER A 49 2.84 -8.03 -10.03
CA SER A 49 2.66 -8.82 -11.26
C SER A 49 2.57 -7.96 -12.53
N GLU A 50 2.02 -6.76 -12.41
CA GLU A 50 1.97 -5.74 -13.47
C GLU A 50 3.33 -5.04 -13.72
N GLY A 51 4.34 -5.27 -12.86
CA GLY A 51 5.65 -4.61 -12.94
C GLY A 51 5.66 -3.16 -12.44
N ILE A 52 4.59 -2.74 -11.75
CA ILE A 52 4.46 -1.39 -11.15
C ILE A 52 5.22 -1.31 -9.81
N LEU A 53 5.30 -2.44 -9.11
CA LEU A 53 6.07 -2.58 -7.87
C LEU A 53 7.18 -3.61 -8.08
N ASP A 54 8.25 -3.45 -7.32
CA ASP A 54 9.26 -4.50 -7.12
C ASP A 54 9.08 -5.24 -5.79
N ASP A 55 9.87 -6.30 -5.60
CA ASP A 55 9.84 -7.14 -4.40
C ASP A 55 10.15 -6.37 -3.11
N SER A 56 11.03 -5.37 -3.16
CA SER A 56 11.36 -4.55 -1.98
C SER A 56 10.23 -3.59 -1.62
N GLN A 57 9.57 -3.02 -2.63
CA GLN A 57 8.46 -2.11 -2.45
C GLN A 57 7.23 -2.83 -1.90
N ILE A 58 6.94 -4.04 -2.38
CA ILE A 58 5.77 -4.80 -1.90
C ILE A 58 5.95 -5.27 -0.45
N GLU A 59 7.15 -5.69 -0.05
CA GLU A 59 7.42 -6.08 1.33
C GLU A 59 7.17 -4.93 2.31
N ALA A 60 7.69 -3.74 2.02
CA ALA A 60 7.49 -2.56 2.86
C ALA A 60 6.00 -2.14 2.92
N LEU A 61 5.28 -2.24 1.81
CA LEU A 61 3.85 -1.93 1.77
C LEU A 61 3.02 -2.95 2.58
N TYR A 62 3.41 -4.23 2.58
CA TYR A 62 2.77 -5.24 3.42
C TYR A 62 2.94 -4.99 4.90
N GLU A 63 4.13 -4.61 5.35
CA GLU A 63 4.37 -4.29 6.76
C GLU A 63 3.48 -3.14 7.24
N VAL A 64 3.34 -2.09 6.42
CA VAL A 64 2.47 -0.96 6.75
C VAL A 64 1.00 -1.38 6.79
N VAL A 65 0.53 -2.17 5.83
CA VAL A 65 -0.84 -2.69 5.83
C VAL A 65 -1.11 -3.56 7.07
N ASP A 66 -0.18 -4.45 7.45
CA ASP A 66 -0.32 -5.29 8.64
C ASP A 66 -0.34 -4.46 9.92
N SER A 67 0.59 -3.50 10.05
CA SER A 67 0.71 -2.64 11.22
C SER A 67 -0.56 -1.81 11.47
N TYR A 68 -1.25 -1.39 10.41
CA TYR A 68 -2.49 -0.64 10.52
C TYR A 68 -3.62 -1.46 11.13
N THR A 69 -3.68 -2.74 10.82
CA THR A 69 -4.74 -3.62 11.31
C THR A 69 -4.55 -4.07 12.74
N ILE A 70 -3.32 -4.04 13.26
CA ILE A 70 -3.02 -4.21 14.68
C ILE A 70 -3.41 -2.97 15.49
N ARG A 71 -3.32 -1.76 14.88
CA ARG A 71 -3.64 -0.47 15.53
C ARG A 71 -5.13 -0.11 15.51
N ARG A 72 -5.98 -0.92 14.85
CA ARG A 72 -7.42 -0.69 14.68
C ARG A 72 -8.23 -1.40 15.77
#